data_AF-A0A924NB85-F1
#
_entry.id   AF-A0A924NB85-F1
#
_cell.length_a   1.000
_cell.length_b   1.000
_cell.length_c   1.000
_cell.angle_alpha   90.00
_cell.angle_beta   90.00
_cell.angle_gamma   90.00
#
_symmetry.space_group_name_H-M   'P 1'
#
loop_
_entity.id
_entity.type
_entity.pdbx_description
1 polymer ?
#
loop_
_entity_poly.entity_id
_entity_poly.type
_entity_poly.pdbx_seq_one_letter_code
_entity_poly.pdbx_strand_id
1 'polypeptide(L)' 'LRDRLARMVASEDKVKPLSDEALARALSQGGVDIGRRTVAKYRDVMGVPPAFRRKLRDAAAK' A
#
# COMPACT_ATOMS: atom_id res chain seq x y z
N LEU A 1 3.57 -12.27 -5.73
CA LEU A 1 3.07 -10.86 -5.63
C LEU A 1 2.44 -10.57 -4.27
N ARG A 2 1.46 -11.38 -3.87
CA ARG A 2 0.68 -11.22 -2.63
C ARG A 2 1.55 -11.05 -1.38
N ASP A 3 2.55 -11.91 -1.19
CA ASP A 3 3.45 -11.82 -0.02
C ASP A 3 4.33 -10.58 -0.03
N ARG A 4 4.74 -10.13 -1.22
CA ARG A 4 5.57 -8.93 -1.37
C ARG A 4 4.75 -7.68 -1.05
N LEU A 5 3.51 -7.60 -1.53
CA LEU A 5 2.56 -6.56 -1.16
C LEU A 5 2.25 -6.58 0.34
N ALA A 6 2.00 -7.76 0.92
CA ALA A 6 1.73 -7.93 2.35
C ALA A 6 2.87 -7.41 3.22
N ARG A 7 4.12 -7.75 2.87
CA ARG A 7 5.31 -7.24 3.57
C ARG A 7 5.44 -5.72 3.46
N MET A 8 5.22 -5.16 2.28
CA MET A 8 5.27 -3.70 2.08
C MET A 8 4.20 -2.97 2.88
N VAL A 9 2.98 -3.51 2.93
CA VAL A 9 1.88 -2.97 3.75
C VAL A 9 2.17 -3.15 5.24
N ALA A 10 2.77 -4.26 5.66
CA ALA A 10 3.12 -4.50 7.06
C ALA A 10 4.25 -3.59 7.56
N SER A 11 5.20 -3.25 6.67
CA SER A 11 6.32 -2.35 6.97
C SER A 11 6.04 -0.88 6.61
N GLU A 12 4.80 -0.52 6.24
CA GLU A 12 4.48 0.87 5.89
C GLU A 12 4.38 1.77 7.12
N ASP A 13 4.64 3.07 6.92
CA ASP A 13 4.34 4.08 7.92
C ASP A 13 2.82 4.27 8.03
N LYS A 14 2.25 3.98 9.20
CA LYS A 14 0.80 4.11 9.45
C LYS A 14 0.31 5.57 9.48
N VAL A 15 1.21 6.52 9.69
CA VAL A 15 0.92 7.97 9.61
C VAL A 15 0.86 8.42 8.15
N LYS A 16 1.67 7.80 7.29
CA LYS A 16 1.74 8.06 5.85
C LYS A 16 1.70 6.76 5.05
N PRO A 17 0.55 6.07 5.02
CA PRO A 17 0.42 4.79 4.34
C PRO A 17 0.68 4.94 2.84
N LEU A 18 1.23 3.90 2.24
CA LEU A 18 1.59 3.93 0.83
C LEU A 18 0.34 3.86 -0.04
N SER A 19 0.24 4.76 -1.01
CA SER A 19 -0.80 4.72 -2.03
C SER A 19 -0.61 3.52 -2.97
N ASP A 20 -1.68 3.11 -3.65
CA ASP A 20 -1.60 2.01 -4.64
C ASP A 20 -0.55 2.30 -5.73
N GLU A 21 -0.33 3.59 -6.05
CA GLU A 21 0.69 4.01 -7.02
C GLU A 21 2.11 3.92 -6.45
N ALA A 22 2.30 4.30 -5.18
CA ALA A 22 3.59 4.16 -4.50
C ALA A 22 3.97 2.68 -4.34
N LEU A 23 3.00 1.83 -3.99
CA LEU A 23 3.18 0.38 -3.93
C LEU A 23 3.55 -0.21 -5.30
N ALA A 24 2.89 0.24 -6.37
CA ALA A 24 3.23 -0.17 -7.74
C ALA A 24 4.67 0.22 -8.10
N ARG A 25 5.07 1.48 -7.87
CA ARG A 25 6.43 1.95 -8.15
C ARG A 25 7.49 1.17 -7.37
N ALA A 26 7.27 0.94 -6.08
CA ALA A 26 8.21 0.20 -5.25
C ALA A 26 8.28 -1.30 -5.65
N LEU A 27 7.21 -1.88 -6.18
CA LEU A 27 7.24 -3.22 -6.77
C LEU A 27 8.00 -3.24 -8.11
N SER A 28 7.80 -2.23 -8.98
CA SER A 28 8.54 -2.09 -10.23
C SER A 28 10.05 -1.93 -9.97
N GLN A 29 10.45 -1.19 -8.94
CA GLN A 29 11.87 -1.10 -8.52
C GLN A 29 12.45 -2.45 -8.09
N GLY A 30 11.62 -3.34 -7.54
CA GLY A 30 12.00 -4.71 -7.20
C GLY A 30 11.95 -5.71 -8.36
N GLY A 31 11.81 -5.22 -9.60
CA GLY A 31 11.75 -6.03 -10.82
C GLY A 31 10.37 -6.59 -11.14
N VAL A 32 9.30 -6.10 -10.50
CA VAL A 32 7.93 -6.55 -10.72
C VAL A 32 7.11 -5.42 -11.31
N ASP A 33 7.06 -5.36 -12.64
CA ASP A 33 6.35 -4.31 -13.34
C ASP A 33 4.83 -4.51 -13.27
N ILE A 34 4.16 -3.70 -12.45
CA ILE A 34 2.71 -3.76 -12.27
C ILE A 34 2.10 -2.37 -12.21
N GLY A 35 0.89 -2.24 -12.75
CA GLY A 35 0.11 -1.01 -12.65
C GLY A 35 -0.64 -0.85 -11.33
N ARG A 36 -0.99 0.39 -11.01
CA ARG A 36 -1.85 0.77 -9.86
C ARG A 36 -3.14 -0.06 -9.78
N ARG A 37 -3.82 -0.31 -10.92
CA ARG A 37 -5.08 -1.09 -10.96
C ARG A 37 -4.88 -2.53 -10.52
N THR A 38 -3.75 -3.14 -10.88
CA THR A 38 -3.37 -4.48 -10.43
C THR A 38 -3.15 -4.49 -8.92
N VAL A 39 -2.39 -3.52 -8.39
CA VAL A 39 -2.22 -3.35 -6.94
C VAL A 39 -3.57 -3.23 -6.23
N ALA A 40 -4.46 -2.37 -6.70
CA ALA A 40 -5.78 -2.17 -6.10
C ALA A 40 -6.60 -3.47 -6.06
N LYS A 41 -6.60 -4.25 -7.15
CA LYS A 41 -7.27 -5.56 -7.20
C LYS A 41 -6.69 -6.53 -6.17
N TYR A 42 -5.36 -6.62 -6.06
CA TYR A 42 -4.73 -7.49 -5.06
C TYR A 42 -4.98 -7.01 -3.63
N ARG A 43 -4.95 -5.70 -3.41
CA ARG A 43 -5.26 -5.06 -2.12
C ARG A 43 -6.67 -5.44 -1.66
N ASP A 44 -7.67 -5.33 -2.54
CA ASP A 44 -9.06 -5.68 -2.25
C ASP A 44 -9.22 -7.16 -1.92
N VAL A 45 -8.58 -8.05 -2.69
CA VAL A 45 -8.61 -9.50 -2.44
C VAL A 45 -7.89 -9.88 -1.14
N MET A 46 -6.95 -9.04 -0.68
CA MET A 46 -6.27 -9.20 0.61
C MET A 46 -7.00 -8.54 1.78
N GLY A 47 -8.15 -7.89 1.55
CA GLY A 47 -8.91 -7.18 2.58
C GLY A 47 -8.19 -5.93 3.12
N VAL A 48 -7.15 -5.45 2.43
CA VAL A 48 -6.40 -4.26 2.86
C VAL A 48 -7.20 -3.02 2.46
N PRO A 49 -7.50 -2.08 3.37
CA PRO A 49 -8.21 -0.86 3.00
C PRO A 49 -7.35 0.05 2.11
N PRO A 50 -7.95 0.95 1.31
CA PRO A 50 -7.19 1.96 0.58
C PRO A 50 -6.39 2.86 1.55
N ALA A 51 -5.29 3.45 1.08
CA ALA A 51 -4.36 4.22 1.90
C ALA A 51 -5.06 5.30 2.76
N PHE A 52 -6.08 5.98 2.23
CA PHE A 52 -6.81 7.00 2.99
C PHE A 52 -7.49 6.48 4.26
N ARG A 53 -7.95 5.21 4.27
CA ARG A 53 -8.55 4.57 5.46
C ARG A 53 -7.52 3.99 6.41
N ARG A 54 -6.32 3.69 5.90
CA ARG A 54 -5.20 3.19 6.71
C ARG A 54 -4.45 4.31 7.42
N LYS A 55 -4.63 5.56 6.95
CA LYS A 55 -3.97 6.72 7.54
C LYS A 55 -4.51 6.91 8.95
N LEU A 56 -3.65 6.70 9.95
CA LEU A 56 -3.96 7.14 11.30
C LEU A 56 -4.17 8.65 11.22
N ARG A 57 -5.34 9.12 11.64
CA ARG A 57 -5.51 10.55 11.90
C ARG A 57 -4.50 10.90 12.97
N ASP A 58 -3.53 11.74 12.64
CA ASP A 58 -2.63 12.35 13.60
C ASP A 58 -3.50 12.97 14.69
N ALA A 59 -3.58 12.33 15.85
CA ALA A 59 -4.25 12.86 17.03
C ALA A 59 -3.44 14.02 17.67
N ALA A 60 -2.40 14.51 16.98
CA ALA A 60 -1.45 15.53 17.44
C ALA A 60 -1.59 16.87 16.68
N ALA A 61 -2.80 17.22 16.26
CA ALA A 61 -3.14 18.59 15.87
C ALA A 61 -4.28 19.10 16.76
N LYS A 62 -3.98 19.26 18.05
CA LYS A 62 -4.65 20.21 18.94
C LYS A 62 -3.58 20.96 19.71
#